data_AF-A0A964HJU0-F1
#
_entry.id   AF-A0A964HJU0-F1
#
_cell.length_a   1.000
_cell.length_b   1.000
_cell.length_c   1.000
_cell.angle_alpha   90.00
_cell.angle_beta   90.00
_cell.angle_gamma   90.00
#
_symmetry.space_group_name_H-M   'P 1'
#
loop_
_entity.id
_entity.type
_entity.pdbx_description
1 polymer ?
#
loop_
_entity_poly.entity_id
_entity_poly.type
_entity_poly.pdbx_seq_one_letter_code
_entity_poly.pdbx_strand_id
1 'polypeptide(L)'
;MFDFLGKLWRFVSPYKGRLILGALCGVCFALSNGVLILAIKTVVNLVFAESAVSVADELKKAPGFLQPVVGALAQWIPKLESPSSKTGVVLLVAAIPAIVLLRGVFGYLNAYLMTWAGARAIADLRTRLFEHLQNLSLSFFDKSRTGDLISRITNDTQVLYGIVANSFSSLVKDPVTILVLVGIMIYQQPLLTGISLVVLPGCLLPILAYGRRVRKSAKAMQGHLAELTSLMHESFTGNRIVKAYNLEPTVLSQFQAFMRKYVNHIMRVVRANEMPSLLTEFAGSNGVALVLIYVAVHRQEASLPGDFLACVLS
;
A
#
# COMPACT_ATOMS: atom_id res chain seq x y z
N MET A 1 18.43 8.22 8.03
CA MET A 1 17.45 7.73 7.02
C MET A 1 17.35 8.71 5.84
N PHE A 2 17.22 10.01 6.08
CA PHE A 2 17.19 11.03 5.03
C PHE A 2 18.46 11.06 4.16
N ASP A 3 19.66 10.88 4.74
CA ASP A 3 20.90 10.80 3.96
C ASP A 3 20.96 9.59 3.02
N PHE A 4 20.37 8.47 3.43
CA PHE A 4 20.29 7.26 2.60
C PHE A 4 19.36 7.48 1.40
N LEU A 5 18.21 8.11 1.64
CA LEU A 5 17.27 8.51 0.58
C LEU A 5 17.90 9.50 -0.40
N GLY A 6 18.69 10.48 0.09
CA GLY A 6 19.42 11.42 -0.75
C GLY A 6 20.46 10.74 -1.65
N LYS A 7 21.21 9.76 -1.11
CA LYS A 7 22.16 8.95 -1.90
C LYS A 7 21.45 8.09 -2.94
N LEU A 8 20.32 7.46 -2.59
CA LEU A 8 19.48 6.70 -3.50
C LEU A 8 18.94 7.59 -4.63
N TRP A 9 18.49 8.81 -4.30
CA TRP A 9 17.97 9.77 -5.28
C TRP A 9 19.01 10.20 -6.31
N ARG A 10 20.26 10.42 -5.90
CA ARG A 10 21.37 10.73 -6.82
C ARG A 10 21.62 9.59 -7.82
N PHE A 11 21.27 8.37 -7.45
CA PHE A 11 21.45 7.20 -8.29
C PHE A 11 20.28 6.98 -9.27
N VAL A 12 19.04 7.24 -8.86
CA VAL A 12 17.85 7.17 -9.75
C VAL A 12 17.66 8.47 -10.56
N SER A 13 18.44 9.49 -10.25
CA SER A 13 18.48 10.80 -10.92
C SER A 13 18.48 10.80 -12.46
N PRO A 14 19.19 9.89 -13.16
CA PRO A 14 19.15 9.81 -14.62
C PRO A 14 17.76 9.46 -15.18
N TYR A 15 16.90 8.83 -14.37
CA TYR A 15 15.57 8.35 -14.75
C TYR A 15 14.44 9.22 -14.18
N LYS A 16 14.76 10.45 -13.72
CA LYS A 16 13.79 11.41 -13.14
C LYS A 16 12.55 11.62 -14.01
N GLY A 17 12.70 11.69 -15.33
CA GLY A 17 11.56 11.93 -16.23
C GLY A 17 10.46 10.87 -16.07
N ARG A 18 10.84 9.58 -16.06
CA ARG A 18 9.88 8.47 -15.91
C ARG A 18 9.40 8.32 -14.47
N LEU A 19 10.22 8.63 -13.47
CA LEU A 19 9.77 8.69 -12.08
C LEU A 19 8.73 9.80 -11.88
N ILE A 20 8.98 11.01 -12.39
CA ILE A 20 8.03 12.12 -12.28
C ILE A 20 6.75 11.78 -13.02
N LEU A 21 6.84 11.23 -14.25
CA LEU A 21 5.67 10.80 -15.00
C LEU A 21 4.89 9.71 -14.26
N GLY A 22 5.57 8.71 -13.69
CA GLY A 22 4.93 7.67 -12.90
C GLY A 22 4.27 8.22 -11.63
N ALA A 23 4.90 9.20 -10.96
CA ALA A 23 4.35 9.87 -9.79
C ALA A 23 3.09 10.66 -10.16
N LEU A 24 3.13 11.40 -11.29
CA LEU A 24 1.96 12.09 -11.85
C LEU A 24 0.84 11.11 -12.19
N CYS A 25 1.14 9.97 -12.81
CA CYS A 25 0.14 8.91 -13.02
C CYS A 25 -0.44 8.38 -11.69
N GLY A 26 0.38 8.31 -10.63
CA GLY A 26 -0.08 7.96 -9.28
C GLY A 26 -1.05 8.99 -8.69
N VAL A 27 -0.78 10.29 -8.90
CA VAL A 27 -1.71 11.36 -8.54
C VAL A 27 -3.00 11.28 -9.36
N CYS A 28 -2.91 11.05 -10.68
CA CYS A 28 -4.08 10.87 -11.54
C CYS A 28 -4.91 9.63 -11.12
N PHE A 29 -4.26 8.56 -10.69
CA PHE A 29 -4.92 7.39 -10.11
C PHE A 29 -5.70 7.78 -8.84
N ALA A 30 -5.07 8.52 -7.92
CA ALA A 30 -5.69 8.97 -6.67
C ALA A 30 -6.92 9.87 -6.94
N LEU A 31 -6.79 10.82 -7.86
CA LEU A 31 -7.89 11.69 -8.29
C LEU A 31 -9.03 10.88 -8.92
N SER A 32 -8.70 9.93 -9.80
CA SER A 32 -9.67 9.04 -10.44
C SER A 32 -10.41 8.18 -9.42
N ASN A 33 -9.76 7.80 -8.31
CA ASN A 33 -10.39 7.09 -7.21
C ASN A 33 -11.42 7.96 -6.47
N GLY A 34 -11.09 9.24 -6.23
CA GLY A 34 -12.04 10.21 -5.68
C GLY A 34 -13.25 10.45 -6.60
N VAL A 35 -13.01 10.58 -7.92
CA VAL A 35 -14.07 10.69 -8.93
C VAL A 35 -14.97 9.46 -8.96
N LEU A 36 -14.41 8.26 -8.82
CA LEU A 36 -15.18 7.02 -8.78
C LEU A 36 -16.15 6.99 -7.60
N ILE A 37 -15.70 7.37 -6.39
CA ILE A 37 -16.56 7.40 -5.20
C ILE A 37 -17.70 8.42 -5.36
N LEU A 38 -17.39 9.60 -5.92
CA LEU A 38 -18.41 10.60 -6.26
C LEU A 38 -19.40 10.10 -7.30
N ALA A 39 -18.93 9.42 -8.35
CA ALA A 39 -19.79 8.85 -9.37
C ALA A 39 -20.73 7.78 -8.79
N ILE A 40 -20.21 6.90 -7.92
CA ILE A 40 -21.02 5.90 -7.20
C ILE A 40 -22.07 6.60 -6.34
N LYS A 41 -21.68 7.62 -5.55
CA LYS A 41 -22.62 8.41 -4.76
C LYS A 41 -23.76 8.97 -5.60
N THR A 42 -23.42 9.66 -6.69
CA THR A 42 -24.42 10.29 -7.57
C THR A 42 -25.34 9.24 -8.20
N VAL A 43 -24.80 8.11 -8.65
CA VAL A 43 -25.62 7.02 -9.23
C VAL A 43 -26.53 6.40 -8.17
N VAL A 44 -26.05 6.14 -6.96
CA VAL A 44 -26.89 5.60 -5.87
C VAL A 44 -27.99 6.59 -5.52
N ASN A 45 -27.67 7.88 -5.35
CA ASN A 45 -28.67 8.91 -5.05
C ASN A 45 -29.72 9.00 -6.16
N LEU A 46 -29.30 8.94 -7.43
CA LEU A 46 -30.20 9.03 -8.58
C LEU A 46 -31.10 7.80 -8.76
N VAL A 47 -30.60 6.60 -8.43
CA VAL A 47 -31.34 5.33 -8.58
C VAL A 47 -32.29 5.08 -7.41
N PHE A 48 -31.89 5.46 -6.19
CA PHE A 48 -32.63 5.14 -4.96
C PHE A 48 -33.40 6.33 -4.35
N ALA A 49 -33.18 7.58 -4.77
CA ALA A 49 -34.00 8.70 -4.31
C ALA A 49 -35.27 8.82 -5.17
N GLU A 50 -36.42 8.44 -4.59
CA GLU A 50 -37.73 8.40 -5.27
C GLU A 50 -38.29 9.77 -5.71
N SER A 51 -37.64 10.93 -5.48
CA SER A 51 -38.19 12.22 -5.93
C SER A 51 -37.15 13.35 -6.05
N ALA A 52 -37.10 13.98 -7.23
CA ALA A 52 -36.72 15.38 -7.47
C ALA A 52 -35.27 15.86 -7.18
N VAL A 53 -34.24 15.04 -7.42
CA VAL A 53 -32.86 15.56 -7.48
C VAL A 53 -32.43 15.70 -8.95
N SER A 54 -32.40 16.94 -9.45
CA SER A 54 -31.87 17.23 -10.79
C SER A 54 -30.38 16.94 -10.83
N VAL A 55 -29.93 16.23 -11.86
CA VAL A 55 -28.51 15.90 -12.06
C VAL A 55 -27.65 17.18 -12.11
N ALA A 56 -28.23 18.29 -12.61
CA ALA A 56 -27.58 19.59 -12.65
C ALA A 56 -27.27 20.17 -11.25
N ASP A 57 -28.07 19.87 -10.23
CA ASP A 57 -27.90 20.41 -8.87
C ASP A 57 -26.89 19.60 -8.04
N GLU A 58 -26.81 18.28 -8.25
CA GLU A 58 -25.74 17.45 -7.66
C GLU A 58 -24.37 17.72 -8.30
N LEU A 59 -24.33 17.97 -9.62
CA LEU A 59 -23.08 18.31 -10.32
C LEU A 59 -22.52 19.68 -9.89
N LYS A 60 -23.37 20.65 -9.52
CA LYS A 60 -22.95 21.94 -8.95
C LYS A 60 -22.33 21.81 -7.55
N LYS A 61 -22.70 20.78 -6.78
CA LYS A 61 -22.11 20.49 -5.46
C LYS A 61 -20.74 19.83 -5.54
N ALA A 62 -20.25 19.45 -6.73
CA ALA A 62 -18.91 18.89 -6.87
C ALA A 62 -17.83 19.92 -6.48
N PRO A 63 -16.75 19.49 -5.81
CA PRO A 63 -15.68 20.40 -5.40
C PRO A 63 -15.04 21.08 -6.62
N GLY A 64 -14.65 22.35 -6.47
CA GLY A 64 -14.23 23.24 -7.58
C GLY A 64 -13.16 22.66 -8.53
N PHE A 65 -12.29 21.77 -8.03
CA PHE A 65 -11.26 21.12 -8.85
C PHE A 65 -11.81 20.08 -9.85
N LEU A 66 -13.02 19.58 -9.65
CA LEU A 66 -13.70 18.64 -10.56
C LEU A 66 -14.66 19.32 -11.52
N GLN A 67 -14.99 20.60 -11.32
CA GLN A 67 -15.82 21.38 -12.24
C GLN A 67 -15.37 21.37 -13.70
N PRO A 68 -14.06 21.38 -14.06
CA PRO A 68 -13.67 21.26 -15.47
C PRO A 68 -13.96 19.88 -16.06
N VAL A 69 -13.83 18.81 -15.28
CA VAL A 69 -14.13 17.43 -15.71
C VAL A 69 -15.64 17.22 -15.79
N VAL A 70 -16.38 17.68 -14.78
CA VAL A 70 -17.84 17.67 -14.72
C VAL A 70 -18.45 18.54 -15.83
N GLY A 71 -17.86 19.71 -16.09
CA GLY A 71 -18.26 20.62 -17.17
C GLY A 71 -18.01 20.03 -18.55
N ALA A 72 -16.85 19.40 -18.76
CA ALA A 72 -16.60 18.64 -19.99
C ALA A 72 -17.65 17.53 -20.15
N LEU A 73 -17.89 16.70 -19.13
CA LEU A 73 -18.91 15.64 -19.16
C LEU A 73 -20.33 16.20 -19.42
N ALA A 74 -20.68 17.35 -18.84
CA ALA A 74 -21.96 18.01 -19.06
C ALA A 74 -22.13 18.51 -20.50
N GLN A 75 -21.05 18.95 -21.16
CA GLN A 75 -21.06 19.37 -22.56
C GLN A 75 -21.25 18.18 -23.53
N TRP A 76 -20.72 17.00 -23.20
CA TRP A 76 -20.95 15.78 -23.99
C TRP A 76 -22.34 15.16 -23.79
N ILE A 77 -23.12 15.63 -22.80
CA ILE A 77 -24.43 15.06 -22.44
C ILE A 77 -25.49 16.18 -22.35
N PRO A 78 -25.93 16.75 -23.48
CA PRO A 78 -26.91 17.85 -23.53
C PRO A 78 -28.34 17.49 -23.05
N LYS A 79 -28.59 16.27 -22.57
CA LYS A 79 -29.92 15.79 -22.13
C LYS A 79 -30.10 15.68 -20.60
N LEU A 80 -29.19 16.24 -19.81
CA LEU A 80 -29.28 16.21 -18.34
C LEU A 80 -30.26 17.23 -17.74
N GLU A 81 -30.82 18.14 -18.54
CA GLU A 81 -31.84 19.12 -18.08
C GLU A 81 -33.26 18.53 -18.00
N SER A 82 -33.53 17.35 -18.57
CA SER A 82 -34.85 16.73 -18.50
C SER A 82 -34.98 15.79 -17.29
N PRO A 83 -35.87 16.05 -16.31
CA PRO A 83 -35.91 15.37 -15.00
C PRO A 83 -36.28 13.87 -15.01
N SER A 84 -36.44 13.23 -16.17
CA SER A 84 -36.95 11.85 -16.26
C SER A 84 -36.53 11.10 -17.53
N SER A 85 -35.35 11.37 -18.11
CA SER A 85 -34.87 10.55 -19.23
C SER A 85 -34.07 9.34 -18.73
N LYS A 86 -34.63 8.14 -18.88
CA LYS A 86 -33.94 6.84 -18.63
C LYS A 86 -32.55 6.78 -19.27
N THR A 87 -32.34 7.50 -20.37
CA THR A 87 -31.07 7.59 -21.10
C THR A 87 -29.96 8.29 -20.30
N GLY A 88 -30.27 9.31 -19.50
CA GLY A 88 -29.27 10.03 -18.68
C GLY A 88 -28.74 9.17 -17.53
N VAL A 89 -29.62 8.40 -16.88
CA VAL A 89 -29.26 7.44 -15.83
C VAL A 89 -28.39 6.32 -16.41
N VAL A 90 -28.79 5.73 -17.55
CA VAL A 90 -28.02 4.66 -18.22
C VAL A 90 -26.61 5.14 -18.59
N LEU A 91 -26.47 6.38 -19.07
CA LEU A 91 -25.19 6.91 -19.48
C LEU A 91 -24.26 7.24 -18.29
N LEU A 92 -24.81 7.72 -17.17
CA LEU A 92 -24.05 7.87 -15.91
C LEU A 92 -23.58 6.52 -15.34
N VAL A 93 -24.45 5.50 -15.36
CA VAL A 93 -24.08 4.14 -14.96
C VAL A 93 -23.00 3.57 -15.88
N ALA A 94 -23.12 3.79 -17.20
CA ALA A 94 -22.11 3.37 -18.19
C ALA A 94 -20.77 4.12 -18.05
N ALA A 95 -20.75 5.29 -17.43
CA ALA A 95 -19.51 6.02 -17.15
C ALA A 95 -18.69 5.36 -16.02
N ILE A 96 -19.30 4.61 -15.09
CA ILE A 96 -18.58 3.94 -14.00
C ILE A 96 -17.52 2.96 -14.54
N PRO A 97 -17.83 2.01 -15.44
CA PRO A 97 -16.83 1.16 -16.08
C PRO A 97 -15.70 1.97 -16.76
N ALA A 98 -16.03 3.07 -17.43
CA ALA A 98 -15.02 3.91 -18.10
C ALA A 98 -14.07 4.58 -17.09
N ILE A 99 -14.58 5.08 -15.96
CA ILE A 99 -13.77 5.64 -14.87
C ILE A 99 -12.89 4.56 -14.24
N VAL A 100 -13.43 3.36 -14.03
CA VAL A 100 -12.66 2.21 -13.49
C VAL A 100 -11.54 1.80 -14.46
N LEU A 101 -11.82 1.78 -15.77
CA LEU A 101 -10.81 1.53 -16.79
C LEU A 101 -9.72 2.59 -16.78
N LEU A 102 -10.09 3.88 -16.73
CA LEU A 102 -9.14 4.99 -16.66
C LEU A 102 -8.27 4.92 -15.40
N ARG A 103 -8.89 4.64 -14.25
CA ARG A 103 -8.19 4.37 -12.97
C ARG A 103 -7.21 3.21 -13.14
N GLY A 104 -7.63 2.12 -13.79
CA GLY A 104 -6.79 0.96 -14.09
C GLY A 104 -5.58 1.32 -14.96
N VAL A 105 -5.77 2.12 -16.01
CA VAL A 105 -4.71 2.60 -16.89
C VAL A 105 -3.70 3.45 -16.12
N PHE A 106 -4.14 4.40 -15.31
CA PHE A 106 -3.23 5.21 -14.49
C PHE A 106 -2.48 4.37 -13.44
N GLY A 107 -3.15 3.39 -12.84
CA GLY A 107 -2.54 2.44 -11.91
C GLY A 107 -1.47 1.59 -12.59
N TYR A 108 -1.75 1.09 -13.79
CA TYR A 108 -0.82 0.33 -14.61
C TYR A 108 0.39 1.19 -15.03
N LEU A 109 0.16 2.39 -15.56
CA LEU A 109 1.23 3.31 -15.97
C LEU A 109 2.13 3.70 -14.80
N ASN A 110 1.55 4.02 -13.64
CA ASN A 110 2.28 4.30 -12.43
C ASN A 110 3.18 3.11 -12.04
N ALA A 111 2.62 1.92 -11.93
CA ALA A 111 3.37 0.71 -11.57
C ALA A 111 4.46 0.38 -12.60
N TYR A 112 4.15 0.44 -13.90
CA TYR A 112 5.08 0.15 -14.98
C TYR A 112 6.25 1.14 -15.00
N LEU A 113 5.98 2.45 -14.97
CA LEU A 113 7.01 3.49 -15.02
C LEU A 113 7.93 3.45 -13.79
N MET A 114 7.37 3.23 -12.60
CA MET A 114 8.14 3.10 -11.36
C MET A 114 9.01 1.85 -11.37
N THR A 115 8.43 0.70 -11.75
CA THR A 115 9.15 -0.57 -11.81
C THR A 115 10.27 -0.52 -12.86
N TRP A 116 9.98 0.05 -14.03
CA TRP A 116 10.98 0.20 -15.09
C TRP A 116 12.15 1.10 -14.65
N ALA A 117 11.85 2.25 -14.04
CA ALA A 117 12.89 3.16 -13.54
C ALA A 117 13.73 2.50 -12.43
N GLY A 118 13.09 1.76 -11.53
CA GLY A 118 13.79 0.99 -10.49
C GLY A 118 14.66 -0.13 -11.07
N ALA A 119 14.14 -0.91 -12.02
CA ALA A 119 14.88 -1.99 -12.66
C ALA A 119 16.11 -1.46 -13.40
N ARG A 120 15.95 -0.37 -14.16
CA ARG A 120 17.04 0.22 -14.92
C ARG A 120 18.10 0.85 -14.03
N ALA A 121 17.71 1.55 -12.97
CA ALA A 121 18.64 2.04 -11.97
C ALA A 121 19.45 0.86 -11.39
N ILE A 122 18.80 -0.21 -10.93
CA ILE A 122 19.51 -1.33 -10.32
C ILE A 122 20.42 -2.07 -11.31
N ALA A 123 20.04 -2.15 -12.59
CA ALA A 123 20.92 -2.66 -13.63
C ALA A 123 22.21 -1.84 -13.72
N ASP A 124 22.11 -0.51 -13.80
CA ASP A 124 23.28 0.37 -13.83
C ASP A 124 24.13 0.25 -12.54
N LEU A 125 23.50 -0.03 -11.40
CA LEU A 125 24.20 -0.17 -10.12
C LEU A 125 25.05 -1.43 -10.15
N ARG A 126 24.46 -2.54 -10.58
CA ARG A 126 25.13 -3.82 -10.74
C ARG A 126 26.27 -3.71 -11.74
N THR A 127 26.07 -3.01 -12.86
CA THR A 127 27.14 -2.76 -13.85
C THR A 127 28.30 -1.98 -13.24
N ARG A 128 28.03 -0.86 -12.55
CA ARG A 128 29.09 -0.05 -11.91
C ARG A 128 29.81 -0.80 -10.79
N LEU A 129 29.10 -1.60 -10.00
CA LEU A 129 29.70 -2.44 -8.96
C LEU A 129 30.58 -3.51 -9.58
N PHE A 130 30.11 -4.16 -10.64
CA PHE A 130 30.90 -5.17 -11.33
C PHE A 130 32.14 -4.58 -11.99
N GLU A 131 32.01 -3.45 -12.69
CA GLU A 131 33.15 -2.71 -13.26
C GLU A 131 34.15 -2.28 -12.19
N HIS A 132 33.68 -1.78 -11.05
CA HIS A 132 34.55 -1.40 -9.94
C HIS A 132 35.32 -2.61 -9.39
N LEU A 133 34.64 -3.75 -9.19
CA LEU A 133 35.27 -4.98 -8.70
C LEU A 133 36.33 -5.51 -9.67
N GLN A 134 36.08 -5.46 -10.98
CA GLN A 134 37.05 -5.90 -11.99
C GLN A 134 38.31 -5.04 -12.07
N ASN A 135 38.25 -3.78 -11.60
CA ASN A 135 39.40 -2.89 -11.54
C ASN A 135 40.18 -2.98 -10.22
N LEU A 136 39.75 -3.81 -9.26
CA LEU A 136 40.46 -4.00 -7.99
C LEU A 136 41.67 -4.92 -8.16
N SER A 137 42.70 -4.69 -7.35
CA SER A 137 43.93 -5.50 -7.34
C SER A 137 43.65 -6.96 -6.95
N LEU A 138 44.46 -7.91 -7.42
CA LEU A 138 44.39 -9.31 -6.98
C LEU A 138 44.46 -9.47 -5.45
N SER A 139 45.26 -8.64 -4.76
CA SER A 139 45.36 -8.66 -3.29
C SER A 139 44.01 -8.42 -2.57
N PHE A 140 43.07 -7.71 -3.22
CA PHE A 140 41.72 -7.54 -2.69
C PHE A 140 40.91 -8.84 -2.78
N PHE A 141 41.04 -9.57 -3.88
CA PHE A 141 40.39 -10.87 -4.09
C PHE A 141 40.97 -11.96 -3.19
N ASP A 142 42.27 -11.92 -2.87
CA ASP A 142 42.88 -12.85 -1.91
C ASP A 142 42.33 -12.68 -0.48
N LYS A 143 41.90 -11.45 -0.14
CA LYS A 143 41.35 -11.11 1.18
C LYS A 143 39.83 -11.19 1.27
N SER A 144 39.13 -11.27 0.13
CA SER A 144 37.67 -11.20 0.05
C SER A 144 37.09 -12.53 -0.39
N ARG A 145 36.04 -13.01 0.29
CA ARG A 145 35.36 -14.24 -0.14
C ARG A 145 34.53 -13.95 -1.40
N THR A 146 34.79 -14.69 -2.48
CA THR A 146 34.06 -14.53 -3.76
C THR A 146 32.54 -14.63 -3.58
N GLY A 147 32.08 -15.53 -2.70
CA GLY A 147 30.65 -15.66 -2.37
C GLY A 147 30.03 -14.40 -1.77
N ASP A 148 30.77 -13.67 -0.93
CA ASP A 148 30.30 -12.42 -0.31
C ASP A 148 30.16 -11.31 -1.36
N LEU A 149 31.09 -11.25 -2.32
CA LEU A 149 31.04 -10.28 -3.43
C LEU A 149 29.83 -10.55 -4.33
N ILE A 150 29.59 -11.82 -4.70
CA ILE A 150 28.41 -12.21 -5.48
C ILE A 150 27.13 -11.85 -4.73
N SER A 151 27.06 -12.17 -3.43
CA SER A 151 25.87 -11.89 -2.61
C SER A 151 25.57 -10.40 -2.51
N ARG A 152 26.59 -9.55 -2.37
CA ARG A 152 26.40 -8.08 -2.37
C ARG A 152 25.88 -7.57 -3.70
N ILE A 153 26.36 -8.10 -4.83
CA ILE A 153 25.88 -7.69 -6.16
C ILE A 153 24.45 -8.18 -6.40
N THR A 154 24.08 -9.37 -5.93
CA THR A 154 22.76 -9.96 -6.22
C THR A 154 21.72 -9.58 -5.15
N ASN A 155 21.94 -9.97 -3.90
CA ASN A 155 20.97 -9.85 -2.81
C ASN A 155 20.83 -8.41 -2.30
N ASP A 156 21.93 -7.71 -2.01
CA ASP A 156 21.83 -6.35 -1.44
C ASP A 156 21.21 -5.39 -2.47
N THR A 157 21.58 -5.51 -3.74
CA THR A 157 20.94 -4.71 -4.81
C THR A 157 19.49 -5.11 -5.05
N GLN A 158 19.10 -6.36 -4.79
CA GLN A 158 17.70 -6.79 -4.86
C GLN A 158 16.85 -6.14 -3.76
N VAL A 159 17.39 -5.98 -2.55
CA VAL A 159 16.74 -5.22 -1.49
C VAL A 159 16.54 -3.76 -1.90
N LEU A 160 17.58 -3.15 -2.51
CA LEU A 160 17.47 -1.79 -3.06
C LEU A 160 16.42 -1.67 -4.16
N TYR A 161 16.33 -2.67 -5.05
CA TYR A 161 15.27 -2.74 -6.07
C TYR A 161 13.88 -2.69 -5.45
N GLY A 162 13.63 -3.49 -4.41
CA GLY A 162 12.33 -3.49 -3.71
C GLY A 162 11.96 -2.11 -3.15
N ILE A 163 12.93 -1.37 -2.62
CA ILE A 163 12.72 -0.02 -2.09
C ILE A 163 12.38 0.97 -3.23
N VAL A 164 13.10 0.92 -4.35
CA VAL A 164 12.92 1.87 -5.47
C VAL A 164 11.65 1.55 -6.27
N ALA A 165 11.41 0.27 -6.60
CA ALA A 165 10.31 -0.12 -7.48
C ALA A 165 8.96 -0.13 -6.75
N ASN A 166 8.90 -0.73 -5.56
CA ASN A 166 7.64 -0.97 -4.86
C ASN A 166 7.35 0.10 -3.82
N SER A 167 8.30 0.35 -2.90
CA SER A 167 8.05 1.30 -1.80
C SER A 167 7.91 2.73 -2.29
N PHE A 168 8.70 3.16 -3.28
CA PHE A 168 8.60 4.52 -3.81
C PHE A 168 7.27 4.79 -4.53
N SER A 169 6.75 3.80 -5.27
CA SER A 169 5.47 3.91 -5.98
C SER A 169 4.31 4.13 -4.99
N SER A 170 4.23 3.27 -3.97
CA SER A 170 3.21 3.37 -2.90
C SER A 170 3.37 4.63 -2.04
N LEU A 171 4.61 5.04 -1.74
CA LEU A 171 4.87 6.24 -0.92
C LEU A 171 4.35 7.54 -1.53
N VAL A 172 4.22 7.61 -2.86
CA VAL A 172 3.63 8.78 -3.53
C VAL A 172 2.13 8.61 -3.69
N LYS A 173 1.71 7.45 -4.19
CA LYS A 173 0.31 7.19 -4.56
C LYS A 173 -0.62 7.10 -3.35
N ASP A 174 -0.23 6.39 -2.30
CA ASP A 174 -1.14 6.06 -1.18
C ASP A 174 -1.45 7.31 -0.32
N PRO A 175 -0.48 8.16 0.07
CA PRO A 175 -0.78 9.38 0.82
C PRO A 175 -1.64 10.37 0.03
N VAL A 176 -1.40 10.50 -1.29
CA VAL A 176 -2.21 11.37 -2.15
C VAL A 176 -3.64 10.82 -2.25
N THR A 177 -3.80 9.50 -2.36
CA THR A 177 -5.13 8.87 -2.35
C THR A 177 -5.86 9.17 -1.04
N ILE A 178 -5.20 8.95 0.11
CA ILE A 178 -5.79 9.26 1.43
C ILE A 178 -6.19 10.74 1.53
N LEU A 179 -5.32 11.66 1.12
CA LEU A 179 -5.62 13.10 1.14
C LEU A 179 -6.80 13.47 0.26
N VAL A 180 -6.89 12.91 -0.95
CA VAL A 180 -8.01 13.15 -1.87
C VAL A 180 -9.31 12.61 -1.26
N LEU A 181 -9.31 11.39 -0.72
CA LEU A 181 -10.51 10.80 -0.13
C LEU A 181 -10.98 11.56 1.10
N VAL A 182 -10.09 11.79 2.06
CA VAL A 182 -10.42 12.55 3.28
C VAL A 182 -10.86 13.97 2.94
N GLY A 183 -10.20 14.63 1.98
CA GLY A 183 -10.59 15.96 1.53
C GLY A 183 -12.00 16.00 0.93
N ILE A 184 -12.34 15.00 0.11
CA ILE A 184 -13.68 14.85 -0.47
C ILE A 184 -14.73 14.59 0.63
N MET A 185 -14.42 13.76 1.63
CA MET A 185 -15.33 13.47 2.74
C MET A 185 -15.61 14.71 3.60
N ILE A 186 -14.55 15.44 4.01
CA ILE A 186 -14.68 16.67 4.82
C ILE A 186 -15.52 17.71 4.09
N TYR A 187 -15.31 17.87 2.78
CA TYR A 187 -16.04 18.84 1.96
C TYR A 187 -17.54 18.49 1.85
N GLN A 188 -17.88 17.21 1.72
CA GLN A 188 -19.28 16.80 1.58
C GLN A 188 -20.03 16.82 2.90
N GLN A 189 -19.49 16.16 3.92
CA GLN A 189 -20.18 15.93 5.20
C GLN A 189 -19.17 15.97 6.34
N PRO A 190 -18.86 17.16 6.89
CA PRO A 190 -17.84 17.30 7.93
C PRO A 190 -18.21 16.56 9.22
N LEU A 191 -19.51 16.44 9.52
CA LEU A 191 -20.01 15.79 10.74
C LEU A 191 -19.83 14.27 10.69
N LEU A 192 -20.25 13.62 9.59
CA LEU A 192 -20.03 12.18 9.37
C LEU A 192 -18.54 11.85 9.26
N THR A 193 -17.77 12.73 8.61
CA THR A 193 -16.30 12.59 8.56
C THR A 193 -15.68 12.68 9.95
N GLY A 194 -16.17 13.56 10.83
CA GLY A 194 -15.72 13.68 12.21
C GLY A 194 -15.90 12.39 13.00
N ILE A 195 -17.05 11.72 12.85
CA ILE A 195 -17.30 10.41 13.47
C ILE A 195 -16.30 9.37 12.95
N SER A 196 -16.11 9.28 11.62
CA SER A 196 -15.13 8.37 11.01
C SER A 196 -13.69 8.67 11.45
N LEU A 197 -13.35 9.94 11.66
CA LEU A 197 -12.02 10.36 12.13
C LEU A 197 -11.76 9.95 13.59
N VAL A 198 -12.80 9.74 14.40
CA VAL A 198 -12.69 9.18 15.76
C VAL A 198 -12.48 7.65 15.71
N VAL A 199 -13.01 6.97 14.70
CA VAL A 199 -12.77 5.53 14.48
C VAL A 199 -11.34 5.28 13.98
N LEU A 200 -10.81 6.20 13.18
CA LEU A 200 -9.46 6.15 12.59
C LEU A 200 -8.32 5.87 13.60
N PRO A 201 -8.20 6.54 14.77
CA PRO A 201 -7.20 6.17 15.78
C PRO A 201 -7.46 4.77 16.36
N GLY A 202 -8.71 4.32 16.45
CA GLY A 202 -9.05 2.94 16.82
C GLY A 202 -8.45 1.91 15.86
N CYS A 203 -8.38 2.23 14.57
CA CYS A 203 -7.72 1.40 13.56
C CYS A 203 -6.19 1.55 13.55
N LEU A 204 -5.68 2.78 13.67
CA LEU A 204 -4.24 3.08 13.57
C LEU A 204 -3.42 2.64 14.78
N LEU A 205 -3.96 2.78 15.99
CA LEU A 205 -3.23 2.47 17.23
C LEU A 205 -2.77 1.00 17.29
N PRO A 206 -3.63 0.00 17.00
CA PRO A 206 -3.21 -1.40 16.88
C PRO A 206 -2.09 -1.58 15.85
N ILE A 207 -2.25 -1.02 14.64
CA ILE A 207 -1.27 -1.16 13.56
C ILE A 207 0.11 -0.64 14.00
N LEU A 208 0.16 0.54 14.63
CA LEU A 208 1.41 1.14 15.09
C LEU A 208 2.04 0.37 16.25
N ALA A 209 1.23 -0.05 17.23
CA ALA A 209 1.70 -0.78 18.41
C ALA A 209 2.25 -2.16 18.04
N TYR A 210 1.51 -2.92 17.24
CA TYR A 210 1.90 -4.26 16.82
C TYR A 210 2.96 -4.24 15.72
N GLY A 211 2.97 -3.24 14.82
CA GLY A 211 4.05 -3.06 13.85
C GLY A 211 5.42 -2.90 14.52
N ARG A 212 5.50 -2.21 15.66
CA ARG A 212 6.74 -2.15 16.48
C ARG A 212 7.09 -3.52 17.07
N ARG A 213 6.11 -4.31 17.52
CA ARG A 213 6.32 -5.67 18.05
C ARG A 213 6.82 -6.63 16.97
N VAL A 214 6.29 -6.54 15.75
CA VAL A 214 6.74 -7.31 14.58
C VAL A 214 8.22 -7.01 14.33
N ARG A 215 8.60 -5.73 14.23
CA ARG A 215 10.01 -5.34 14.01
C ARG A 215 10.95 -5.87 15.10
N LYS A 216 10.56 -5.78 16.37
CA LYS A 216 11.36 -6.31 17.50
C LYS A 216 11.50 -7.83 17.42
N SER A 217 10.41 -8.54 17.13
CA SER A 217 10.38 -10.01 17.09
C SER A 217 11.12 -10.56 15.86
N ALA A 218 11.01 -9.89 14.70
CA ALA A 218 11.76 -10.21 13.50
C ALA A 218 13.27 -10.09 13.72
N LYS A 219 13.72 -9.03 14.41
CA LYS A 219 15.15 -8.87 14.77
C LYS A 219 15.63 -9.98 15.71
N ALA A 220 14.83 -10.36 16.70
CA ALA A 220 15.17 -11.48 17.59
C ALA A 220 15.23 -12.82 16.82
N MET A 221 14.34 -13.03 15.86
CA MET A 221 14.32 -14.23 15.02
C MET A 221 15.56 -14.36 14.15
N GLN A 222 16.09 -13.26 13.61
CA GLN A 222 17.37 -13.26 12.90
C GLN A 222 18.54 -13.69 13.80
N GLY A 223 18.56 -13.24 15.06
CA GLY A 223 19.56 -13.68 16.03
C GLY A 223 19.50 -15.19 16.29
N HIS A 224 18.30 -15.74 16.51
CA HIS A 224 18.12 -17.18 16.72
C HIS A 224 18.46 -18.03 15.48
N LEU A 225 18.22 -17.50 14.28
CA LEU A 225 18.66 -18.18 13.05
C LEU A 225 20.18 -18.25 12.96
N ALA A 226 20.91 -17.19 13.35
CA ALA A 226 22.37 -17.22 13.39
C ALA A 226 22.91 -18.25 14.38
N GLU A 227 22.33 -18.32 15.59
CA GLU A 227 22.67 -19.35 16.60
C GLU A 227 22.43 -20.77 16.07
N LEU A 228 21.29 -20.99 15.42
CA LEU A 228 20.95 -22.28 14.81
C LEU A 228 21.94 -22.66 13.71
N THR A 229 22.29 -21.73 12.82
CA THR A 229 23.28 -21.97 11.76
C THR A 229 24.65 -22.31 12.37
N SER A 230 25.03 -21.68 13.47
CA SER A 230 26.28 -22.01 14.19
C SER A 230 26.25 -23.44 14.75
N LEU A 231 25.15 -23.84 15.40
CA LEU A 231 25.00 -25.21 15.91
C LEU A 231 25.07 -26.24 14.79
N MET A 232 24.42 -25.97 13.66
CA MET A 232 24.47 -26.85 12.48
C MET A 232 25.89 -26.94 11.91
N HIS A 233 26.60 -25.81 11.81
CA HIS A 233 27.97 -25.78 11.33
C HIS A 233 28.89 -26.61 12.24
N GLU A 234 28.83 -26.42 13.56
CA GLU A 234 29.61 -27.19 14.53
C GLU A 234 29.28 -28.70 14.45
N SER A 235 27.99 -29.04 14.38
CA SER A 235 27.54 -30.43 14.30
C SER A 235 28.00 -31.13 13.03
N PHE A 236 28.00 -30.43 11.88
CA PHE A 236 28.40 -31.01 10.60
C PHE A 236 29.92 -31.09 10.45
N THR A 237 30.66 -30.04 10.84
CA THR A 237 32.13 -30.07 10.84
C THR A 237 32.67 -31.07 11.86
N GLY A 238 32.05 -31.16 13.04
CA GLY A 238 32.39 -32.07 14.12
C GLY A 238 31.75 -33.45 14.03
N ASN A 239 31.09 -33.81 12.92
CA ASN A 239 30.27 -35.03 12.84
C ASN A 239 31.04 -36.31 13.17
N ARG A 240 32.34 -36.37 12.84
CA ARG A 240 33.21 -37.50 13.20
C ARG A 240 33.35 -37.67 14.73
N ILE A 241 33.43 -36.56 15.47
CA ILE A 241 33.48 -36.56 16.95
C ILE A 241 32.11 -36.96 17.50
N VAL A 242 31.04 -36.39 16.96
CA VAL A 242 29.66 -36.74 17.38
C VAL A 242 29.43 -38.24 17.27
N LYS A 243 29.84 -38.86 16.14
CA LYS A 243 29.75 -40.31 15.91
C LYS A 243 30.69 -41.12 16.81
N ALA A 244 31.93 -40.67 17.02
CA ALA A 244 32.91 -41.39 17.83
C ALA A 244 32.48 -41.50 19.32
N TYR A 245 31.73 -40.51 19.83
CA TYR A 245 31.26 -40.46 21.21
C TYR A 245 29.77 -40.79 21.37
N ASN A 246 29.08 -41.24 20.32
CA ASN A 246 27.63 -41.52 20.31
C ASN A 246 26.77 -40.35 20.83
N LEU A 247 27.12 -39.11 20.45
CA LEU A 247 26.48 -37.87 20.92
C LEU A 247 25.29 -37.43 20.05
N GLU A 248 24.88 -38.21 19.06
CA GLU A 248 23.76 -37.87 18.16
C GLU A 248 22.46 -37.53 18.91
N PRO A 249 22.05 -38.29 19.96
CA PRO A 249 20.84 -37.96 20.72
C PRO A 249 20.97 -36.60 21.41
N THR A 250 22.16 -36.27 21.91
CA THR A 250 22.43 -34.99 22.58
C THR A 250 22.33 -33.83 21.61
N VAL A 251 23.01 -33.91 20.45
CA VAL A 251 22.95 -32.88 19.40
C VAL A 251 21.52 -32.71 18.89
N LEU A 252 20.80 -33.81 18.68
CA LEU A 252 19.40 -33.77 18.26
C LEU A 252 18.52 -33.08 19.30
N SER A 253 18.72 -33.35 20.59
CA SER A 253 17.96 -32.71 21.66
C SER A 253 18.19 -31.19 21.73
N GLN A 254 19.44 -30.75 21.48
CA GLN A 254 19.79 -29.33 21.39
C GLN A 254 19.11 -28.67 20.19
N PHE A 255 19.16 -29.30 19.00
CA PHE A 255 18.47 -28.82 17.81
C PHE A 255 16.96 -28.72 18.03
N GLN A 256 16.34 -29.72 18.65
CA GLN A 256 14.92 -29.68 19.00
C GLN A 256 14.60 -28.55 19.98
N ALA A 257 15.46 -28.26 20.95
CA ALA A 257 15.28 -27.13 21.86
C ALA A 257 15.33 -25.78 21.12
N PHE A 258 16.25 -25.63 20.16
CA PHE A 258 16.30 -24.46 19.27
C PHE A 258 15.04 -24.34 18.41
N MET A 259 14.59 -25.43 17.79
CA MET A 259 13.36 -25.44 16.99
C MET A 259 12.12 -25.05 17.80
N ARG A 260 11.99 -25.54 19.05
CA ARG A 260 10.89 -25.12 19.95
C ARG A 260 10.91 -23.61 20.19
N LYS A 261 12.08 -23.01 20.43
CA LYS A 261 12.22 -21.55 20.59
C LYS A 261 11.90 -20.82 19.28
N TYR A 262 12.36 -21.34 18.14
CA TYR A 262 12.12 -20.76 16.81
C TYR A 262 10.62 -20.70 16.50
N VAL A 263 9.89 -21.79 16.71
CA VAL A 263 8.42 -21.83 16.54
C VAL A 263 7.73 -20.81 17.45
N ASN A 264 8.14 -20.69 18.71
CA ASN A 264 7.58 -19.68 19.62
C ASN A 264 7.80 -18.25 19.13
N HIS A 265 8.94 -17.95 18.49
CA HIS A 265 9.23 -16.64 17.92
C HIS A 265 8.42 -16.38 16.65
N ILE A 266 8.31 -17.37 15.75
CA ILE A 266 7.41 -17.30 14.60
C ILE A 266 5.99 -17.00 15.06
N MET A 267 5.48 -17.73 16.04
CA MET A 267 4.11 -17.53 16.52
C MET A 267 3.91 -16.15 17.14
N ARG A 268 4.93 -15.54 17.77
CA ARG A 268 4.85 -14.14 18.22
C ARG A 268 4.77 -13.16 17.05
N VAL A 269 5.52 -13.40 15.97
CA VAL A 269 5.45 -12.58 14.74
C VAL A 269 4.09 -12.73 14.08
N VAL A 270 3.59 -13.96 13.91
CA VAL A 270 2.27 -14.23 13.33
C VAL A 270 1.18 -13.54 14.15
N ARG A 271 1.16 -13.71 15.48
CA ARG A 271 0.20 -12.99 16.34
C ARG A 271 0.31 -11.48 16.20
N ALA A 272 1.52 -10.94 16.04
CA ALA A 272 1.71 -9.51 15.87
C ALA A 272 1.33 -9.00 14.46
N ASN A 273 1.30 -9.86 13.44
CA ASN A 273 0.83 -9.53 12.09
C ASN A 273 -0.71 -9.66 11.96
N GLU A 274 -1.30 -10.67 12.59
CA GLU A 274 -2.74 -10.99 12.46
C GLU A 274 -3.63 -10.28 13.49
N MET A 275 -3.12 -9.91 14.67
CA MET A 275 -3.93 -9.16 15.63
C MET A 275 -4.38 -7.78 15.12
N PRO A 276 -3.54 -7.01 14.39
CA PRO A 276 -3.98 -5.75 13.80
C PRO A 276 -5.15 -5.89 12.83
N SER A 277 -5.14 -6.88 11.93
CA SER A 277 -6.23 -7.06 10.95
C SER A 277 -7.56 -7.29 11.66
N LEU A 278 -7.59 -8.20 12.65
CA LEU A 278 -8.77 -8.47 13.47
C LEU A 278 -9.25 -7.22 14.22
N LEU A 279 -8.34 -6.46 14.83
CA LEU A 279 -8.68 -5.23 15.56
C LEU A 279 -9.18 -4.12 14.62
N THR A 280 -8.62 -4.00 13.43
CA THR A 280 -9.06 -3.03 12.42
C THR A 280 -10.42 -3.38 11.83
N GLU A 281 -10.70 -4.67 11.63
CA GLU A 281 -12.00 -5.14 11.16
C GLU A 281 -13.08 -4.89 12.21
N PHE A 282 -12.78 -5.20 13.48
CA PHE A 282 -13.68 -4.89 14.58
C PHE A 282 -13.92 -3.38 14.72
N ALA A 283 -12.85 -2.57 14.72
CA ALA A 283 -12.98 -1.11 14.79
C ALA A 283 -13.77 -0.53 13.61
N GLY A 284 -13.51 -1.01 12.40
CA GLY A 284 -14.24 -0.64 11.19
C GLY A 284 -15.72 -1.00 11.26
N SER A 285 -16.06 -2.22 11.68
CA SER A 285 -17.45 -2.67 11.84
C SER A 285 -18.21 -1.83 12.87
N ASN A 286 -17.59 -1.53 14.02
CA ASN A 286 -18.18 -0.63 15.02
C ASN A 286 -18.33 0.80 14.47
N GLY A 287 -17.37 1.27 13.66
CA GLY A 287 -17.46 2.56 12.98
C GLY A 287 -18.67 2.65 12.06
N VAL A 288 -18.88 1.64 11.20
CA VAL A 288 -20.06 1.56 10.33
C VAL A 288 -21.35 1.49 11.15
N ALA A 289 -21.37 0.71 12.23
CA ALA A 289 -22.54 0.61 13.11
C ALA A 289 -22.88 1.96 13.78
N LEU A 290 -21.88 2.71 14.27
CA LEU A 290 -22.06 4.04 14.84
C LEU A 290 -22.61 5.02 13.82
N VAL A 291 -22.08 5.00 12.59
CA VAL A 291 -22.59 5.84 11.50
C VAL A 291 -24.05 5.48 11.18
N LEU A 292 -24.40 4.19 11.12
CA LEU A 292 -25.77 3.75 10.89
C LEU A 292 -26.73 4.18 11.99
N ILE A 293 -26.33 4.06 13.27
CA ILE A 293 -27.14 4.53 14.41
C ILE A 293 -27.34 6.04 14.32
N TYR A 294 -26.27 6.79 14.02
CA TYR A 294 -26.34 8.24 13.87
C TYR A 294 -27.35 8.65 12.78
N VAL A 295 -27.26 8.04 11.60
CA VAL A 295 -28.18 8.27 10.47
C VAL A 295 -29.61 7.84 10.80
N ALA A 296 -29.79 6.72 11.52
CA ALA A 296 -31.11 6.23 11.91
C ALA A 296 -31.82 7.15 12.91
N VAL A 297 -31.06 7.76 13.83
CA VAL A 297 -31.59 8.67 14.86
C VAL A 297 -31.83 10.08 14.30
N HIS A 298 -30.94 10.58 13.44
CA HIS A 298 -31.03 11.93 12.86
C HIS A 298 -31.73 11.95 11.48
N ARG A 299 -32.62 10.98 11.24
CA ARG A 299 -33.29 10.69 9.95
C ARG A 299 -34.08 11.87 9.33
N GLN A 300 -34.23 12.98 10.04
CA GLN A 300 -34.85 14.22 9.53
C GLN A 300 -33.88 15.15 8.79
N GLU A 301 -32.56 15.00 8.94
CA GLU A 301 -31.56 15.79 8.18
C GLU A 301 -30.96 14.96 7.03
N ALA A 302 -31.69 14.87 5.91
CA ALA A 302 -31.22 14.87 4.52
C ALA A 302 -29.91 14.15 4.11
N SER A 303 -29.41 13.12 4.79
CA SER A 303 -28.30 12.31 4.27
C SER A 303 -28.85 11.21 3.35
N LEU A 304 -28.64 11.35 2.04
CA LEU A 304 -29.10 10.39 1.04
C LEU A 304 -28.32 9.05 1.18
N PRO A 305 -28.89 7.90 0.78
CA PRO A 305 -28.23 6.60 0.85
C PRO A 305 -26.84 6.53 0.19
N GLY A 306 -26.60 7.32 -0.87
CA GLY A 306 -25.31 7.40 -1.54
C GLY A 306 -24.24 8.12 -0.74
N ASP A 307 -24.60 9.02 0.17
CA ASP A 307 -23.65 9.68 1.07
C ASP A 307 -23.06 8.68 2.07
N PHE A 308 -23.93 7.82 2.60
CA PHE A 308 -23.53 6.71 3.47
C PHE A 308 -22.63 5.71 2.74
N LEU A 309 -23.05 5.24 1.56
CA LEU A 309 -22.25 4.29 0.79
C LEU A 309 -20.90 4.89 0.37
N ALA A 310 -20.86 6.17 -0.01
CA ALA A 310 -19.61 6.84 -0.32
C ALA A 310 -18.66 6.92 0.88
N CYS A 311 -19.19 7.18 2.08
CA CYS A 311 -18.42 7.24 3.31
C CYS A 311 -17.90 5.85 3.77
N VAL A 312 -18.63 4.78 3.49
CA VAL A 312 -18.22 3.41 3.83
C VAL A 312 -17.22 2.84 2.80
N LEU A 313 -17.33 3.25 1.53
CA LEU A 313 -16.47 2.79 0.43
C LEU A 313 -15.14 3.56 0.30
N SER A 314 -15.04 4.75 0.89
CA SER A 314 -13.85 5.61 0.92
C SER A 314 -12.88 5.23 2.02
#